data_AF-A0A518H191-F1
#
_entry.id   AF-A0A518H191-F1
#
_cell.length_a   1.000
_cell.length_b   1.000
_cell.length_c   1.000
_cell.angle_alpha   90.00
_cell.angle_beta   90.00
_cell.angle_gamma   90.00
#
_symmetry.space_group_name_H-M   'P 1'
#
loop_
_entity.id
_entity.type
_entity.pdbx_description
1 polymer ?
#
loop_
_entity_poly.entity_id
_entity_poly.type
_entity_poly.pdbx_seq_one_letter_code
_entity_poly.pdbx_strand_id
1 'polypeptide(L)'
;MGYPWAKGRFPLFDLEMSRGDCVEYLKGQSIPLEVPRSACVFCPYRSNAEWRHLRAADPAGWARAVEVDEALRRPGTVANRNLEQAIYLHRSCLPLDEVDLGGRDVTGGVV
;
A
#
# COMPACT_ATOMS: atom_id res chain seq x y z
N MET A 1 -12.05 -27.17 -2.97
CA MET A 1 -11.52 -27.77 -4.22
C MET A 1 -10.00 -27.86 -4.06
N GLY A 2 -9.40 -29.04 -4.20
CA GLY A 2 -7.96 -29.25 -4.05
C GLY A 2 -7.47 -30.29 -5.04
N TYR A 3 -6.29 -30.09 -5.61
CA TYR A 3 -5.73 -30.99 -6.62
C TYR A 3 -5.17 -32.25 -5.95
N PRO A 4 -5.28 -33.46 -6.55
CA PRO A 4 -4.80 -34.71 -5.94
C PRO A 4 -3.30 -34.75 -5.61
N TRP A 5 -2.52 -33.91 -6.28
CA TRP A 5 -1.06 -33.86 -6.19
C TRP A 5 -0.52 -32.71 -5.32
N ALA A 6 -1.40 -31.83 -4.81
CA ALA A 6 -0.98 -30.70 -3.98
C ALA A 6 -1.90 -30.48 -2.78
N LYS A 7 -1.30 -30.26 -1.61
CA LYS A 7 -2.00 -29.89 -0.38
C LYS A 7 -1.67 -28.46 -0.01
N GLY A 8 -2.66 -27.57 -0.10
CA GLY A 8 -2.54 -26.21 0.43
C GLY A 8 -2.30 -26.23 1.94
N ARG A 9 -1.31 -25.47 2.38
CA ARG A 9 -1.04 -25.19 3.81
C ARG A 9 -1.13 -23.70 4.02
N PHE A 10 -1.81 -23.28 5.08
CA PHE A 10 -2.00 -21.87 5.39
C PHE A 10 -1.57 -21.62 6.84
N PRO A 11 -0.25 -21.69 7.15
CA PRO A 11 0.23 -21.72 8.53
C PRO A 11 -0.23 -20.53 9.36
N LEU A 12 -0.31 -19.33 8.78
CA LEU A 12 -0.77 -18.13 9.49
C LEU A 12 -2.25 -18.21 9.87
N PHE A 13 -3.07 -18.88 9.05
CA PHE A 13 -4.47 -19.12 9.37
C PHE A 13 -4.63 -20.24 10.39
N ASP A 14 -3.89 -21.34 10.21
CA ASP A 14 -3.87 -22.48 11.13
C ASP A 14 -3.42 -22.07 12.54
N LEU A 15 -2.56 -21.06 12.65
CA LEU A 15 -2.08 -20.46 13.90
C LEU A 15 -2.94 -19.27 14.39
N GLU A 16 -3.99 -18.91 13.66
CA GLU A 16 -4.85 -17.73 13.94
C GLU A 16 -4.06 -16.43 14.15
N MET A 17 -2.93 -16.27 13.47
CA MET A 17 -2.06 -15.11 13.64
C MET A 17 -2.66 -13.87 12.98
N SER A 18 -2.88 -12.82 13.76
CA SER A 18 -3.17 -11.49 13.25
C SER A 18 -1.92 -10.85 12.63
N ARG A 19 -2.10 -9.72 11.92
CA ARG A 19 -0.96 -8.93 11.44
C ARG A 19 -0.06 -8.47 12.61
N GLY A 20 -0.65 -8.15 13.76
CA GLY A 20 0.08 -7.76 14.96
C GLY A 20 0.98 -8.90 15.45
N ASP A 21 0.44 -10.11 15.49
CA ASP A 21 1.19 -11.31 15.92
C ASP A 21 2.35 -11.61 14.97
N CYS A 22 2.16 -11.43 13.65
CA CYS A 22 3.25 -11.55 12.69
C CYS A 22 4.37 -10.53 12.93
N VAL A 23 4.03 -9.28 13.29
CA VAL A 23 5.03 -8.24 13.58
C VAL A 23 5.79 -8.58 14.87
N GLU A 24 5.09 -8.97 15.94
CA GLU A 24 5.73 -9.35 17.20
C GLU A 24 6.59 -10.61 17.06
N TYR A 25 6.10 -11.61 16.31
CA TYR A 25 6.88 -12.79 15.97
C TYR A 25 8.19 -12.42 15.28
N LEU A 26 8.14 -11.56 14.26
CA LEU A 26 9.33 -11.12 13.52
C LEU A 26 10.31 -10.32 14.37
N LYS A 27 9.82 -9.48 15.30
CA LYS A 27 10.66 -8.75 16.27
C LYS A 27 11.43 -9.69 17.20
N GLY A 28 10.82 -10.82 17.57
CA GLY A 28 11.45 -11.86 18.38
C GLY A 28 12.48 -12.71 17.62
N GLN A 29 12.50 -12.62 16.28
CA GLN A 29 13.51 -13.27 15.44
C GLN A 29 14.72 -12.34 15.25
N SER A 30 15.85 -12.90 14.84
CA SER A 30 17.05 -12.15 14.45
C SER A 30 16.89 -11.48 13.07
N ILE A 31 15.70 -10.96 12.76
CA ILE A 31 15.39 -10.29 11.50
C ILE A 31 15.53 -8.78 11.73
N PRO A 32 16.53 -8.13 11.10
CA PRO A 32 16.87 -6.74 11.42
C PRO A 32 15.92 -5.71 10.79
N LEU A 33 15.02 -6.13 9.90
CA LEU A 33 14.18 -5.23 9.10
C LEU A 33 12.72 -5.28 9.55
N GLU A 34 12.17 -4.11 9.88
CA GLU A 34 10.73 -3.96 10.05
C GLU A 34 10.02 -4.13 8.70
N VAL A 35 9.08 -5.08 8.62
CA VAL A 35 8.37 -5.40 7.37
C VAL A 35 7.16 -4.47 7.21
N PRO A 36 7.18 -3.52 6.25
CA PRO A 36 6.05 -2.63 6.00
C PRO A 36 4.86 -3.41 5.42
N ARG A 37 3.64 -2.85 5.52
CA ARG A 37 2.43 -3.47 4.93
C ARG A 37 2.54 -3.61 3.42
N SER A 38 3.23 -2.68 2.75
CA SER A 38 3.49 -2.73 1.31
C SER A 38 4.91 -2.28 0.98
N ALA A 39 5.53 -2.95 0.01
CA ALA A 39 6.86 -2.60 -0.48
C ALA A 39 6.83 -1.63 -1.67
N CYS A 40 5.73 -1.60 -2.44
CA CYS A 40 5.64 -0.77 -3.65
C CYS A 40 5.66 0.73 -3.30
N VAL A 41 6.49 1.49 -4.01
CA VAL A 41 6.63 2.95 -3.84
C VAL A 41 5.35 3.71 -4.15
N PHE A 42 4.55 3.22 -5.11
CA PHE A 42 3.27 3.80 -5.55
C PHE A 42 2.05 2.99 -5.09
N CYS A 43 2.13 2.25 -3.97
CA CYS A 43 1.00 1.46 -3.50
C CYS A 43 -0.18 2.38 -3.09
N PRO A 44 -1.39 2.21 -3.68
CA PRO A 44 -2.55 3.04 -3.33
C PRO A 44 -3.10 2.75 -1.92
N TYR A 45 -2.65 1.67 -1.27
CA TYR A 45 -3.08 1.26 0.07
C TYR A 45 -2.17 1.79 1.20
N ARG A 46 -1.35 2.79 0.91
CA ARG A 46 -0.56 3.50 1.94
C ARG A 46 -1.46 4.43 2.75
N SER A 47 -1.25 4.43 4.07
CA SER A 47 -1.83 5.40 4.99
C SER A 47 -1.16 6.77 4.87
N ASN A 48 -1.78 7.81 5.43
CA ASN A 48 -1.17 9.13 5.56
C ASN A 48 0.18 9.05 6.30
N ALA A 49 0.26 8.18 7.32
CA ALA A 49 1.49 7.95 8.07
C ALA A 49 2.59 7.29 7.20
N GLU A 50 2.22 6.32 6.37
CA GLU A 50 3.15 5.64 5.46
C GLU A 50 3.62 6.56 4.33
N TRP A 51 2.75 7.43 3.81
CA TRP A 51 3.13 8.47 2.84
C TRP A 51 4.07 9.50 3.45
N ARG A 52 3.79 9.99 4.67
CA ARG A 52 4.70 10.88 5.41
C ARG A 52 6.05 10.25 5.66
N HIS A 53 6.05 8.97 6.06
CA HIS A 53 7.28 8.23 6.27
C HIS A 53 8.08 8.12 4.97
N LEU A 54 7.46 7.74 3.85
CA LEU A 54 8.12 7.69 2.54
C LEU A 54 8.72 9.06 2.17
N ARG A 55 7.94 10.14 2.30
CA ARG A 55 8.38 11.51 2.01
C ARG A 55 9.60 11.93 2.83
N ALA A 56 9.69 11.50 4.09
CA ALA A 56 10.78 11.86 4.98
C ALA A 56 12.02 10.94 4.83
N ALA A 57 11.81 9.64 4.67
CA ALA A 57 12.88 8.63 4.70
C ALA A 57 13.48 8.34 3.31
N ASP A 58 12.71 8.51 2.23
CA ASP A 58 13.15 8.25 0.87
C ASP A 58 12.57 9.30 -0.11
N PRO A 59 13.23 10.47 -0.23
CA PRO A 59 12.81 11.54 -1.14
C PRO A 59 12.77 11.11 -2.62
N ALA A 60 13.64 10.18 -3.04
CA ALA A 60 13.66 9.68 -4.41
C ALA A 60 12.44 8.78 -4.67
N GLY A 61 12.11 7.90 -3.72
CA GLY A 61 10.89 7.12 -3.75
C GLY A 61 9.63 7.99 -3.73
N TRP A 62 9.60 9.04 -2.90
CA TRP A 62 8.51 10.00 -2.91
C TRP A 62 8.33 10.69 -4.27
N ALA A 63 9.42 11.20 -4.86
CA ALA A 63 9.37 11.80 -6.20
C ALA A 63 8.84 10.81 -7.25
N ARG A 64 9.27 9.54 -7.17
CA ARG A 64 8.76 8.48 -8.04
C ARG A 64 7.27 8.19 -7.84
N ALA A 65 6.78 8.24 -6.60
CA ALA A 65 5.36 8.06 -6.31
C ALA A 65 4.52 9.20 -6.91
N VAL A 66 4.97 10.45 -6.78
CA VAL A 66 4.31 11.63 -7.39
C VAL A 66 4.31 11.53 -8.91
N GLU A 67 5.43 11.15 -9.54
CA GLU A 67 5.52 10.96 -10.99
C GLU A 67 4.51 9.91 -11.51
N VAL A 68 4.36 8.79 -10.78
CA VAL A 68 3.38 7.75 -11.13
C VAL A 68 1.96 8.27 -10.95
N ASP A 69 1.68 8.95 -9.84
CA ASP A 69 0.37 9.55 -9.56
C ASP A 69 -0.05 10.52 -10.67
N GLU A 70 0.84 11.40 -11.13
CA GLU A 70 0.61 12.27 -12.28
C GLU A 70 0.39 11.50 -13.58
N ALA A 71 1.21 10.48 -13.84
CA ALA A 71 1.10 9.68 -15.05
C ALA A 71 -0.25 8.97 -15.17
N LEU A 72 -0.82 8.50 -14.06
CA LEU A 72 -2.14 7.86 -14.02
C LEU A 72 -3.28 8.77 -14.49
N ARG A 73 -3.12 10.09 -14.36
CA ARG A 73 -4.11 11.09 -14.79
C ARG A 73 -3.96 11.51 -16.25
N ARG A 74 -2.86 11.17 -16.93
CA ARG A 74 -2.63 11.57 -18.32
C ARG A 74 -3.55 10.81 -19.27
N PRO A 75 -4.32 11.47 -20.16
CA PRO A 75 -5.24 10.77 -21.06
C PRO A 75 -4.54 9.71 -21.94
N GLY A 76 -5.23 8.61 -22.22
CA GLY A 76 -4.76 7.59 -23.16
C GLY A 76 -3.73 6.62 -22.61
N THR A 77 -3.48 6.61 -21.30
CA THR A 77 -2.65 5.57 -20.68
C THR A 77 -3.40 4.24 -20.64
N VAL A 78 -2.67 3.13 -20.53
CA VAL A 78 -3.28 1.81 -20.34
C VAL A 78 -4.11 1.78 -19.05
N ALA A 79 -3.64 2.44 -18.00
CA ALA A 79 -4.28 2.46 -16.69
C ALA A 79 -5.64 3.17 -16.69
N ASN A 80 -5.82 4.22 -17.51
CA ASN A 80 -7.07 4.97 -17.61
C ASN A 80 -7.85 4.73 -18.92
N ARG A 81 -7.50 3.67 -19.65
CA ARG A 81 -8.22 3.32 -20.87
C ARG A 81 -9.69 3.04 -20.55
N ASN A 82 -10.58 3.75 -21.21
CA ASN A 82 -12.03 3.67 -21.02
C ASN A 82 -12.50 4.07 -19.60
N LEU A 83 -11.73 4.89 -18.89
CA LEU A 83 -12.16 5.53 -17.64
C LEU A 83 -12.41 7.02 -17.89
N GLU A 84 -13.58 7.50 -17.47
CA GLU A 84 -13.92 8.93 -17.52
C GLU A 84 -13.35 9.69 -16.32
N GLN A 85 -13.20 8.99 -15.19
CA GLN A 85 -12.63 9.52 -13.95
C GLN A 85 -11.10 9.51 -13.93
N ALA A 86 -10.53 10.54 -13.30
CA ALA A 86 -9.11 10.59 -12.98
C ALA A 86 -8.76 9.56 -11.88
N ILE A 87 -7.60 8.92 -12.03
CA ILE A 87 -7.05 7.97 -11.06
C ILE A 87 -6.07 8.71 -10.14
N TYR A 88 -6.15 8.43 -8.84
CA TYR A 88 -5.27 8.97 -7.82
C TYR A 88 -4.71 7.83 -6.96
N LEU A 89 -3.46 7.96 -6.51
CA LEU A 89 -2.87 7.04 -5.54
C LEU A 89 -3.43 7.27 -4.13
N HIS A 90 -3.76 8.51 -3.80
CA HIS A 90 -4.29 8.86 -2.49
C HIS A 90 -5.81 8.74 -2.44
N ARG A 91 -6.32 8.20 -1.33
CA ARG A 91 -7.74 7.93 -1.13
C ARG A 91 -8.66 9.16 -1.13
N SER A 92 -8.10 10.36 -0.93
CA SER A 92 -8.85 11.62 -1.00
C SER A 92 -9.14 12.06 -2.44
N CYS A 93 -8.64 11.32 -3.44
CA CYS A 93 -8.73 11.69 -4.85
C CYS A 93 -8.15 13.07 -5.16
N LEU A 94 -7.03 13.40 -4.51
CA LEU A 94 -6.24 14.60 -4.77
C LEU A 94 -4.83 14.20 -5.24
N PRO A 95 -4.15 15.04 -6.03
CA PRO A 95 -2.74 14.83 -6.38
C PRO A 95 -1.88 14.61 -5.14
N LEU A 96 -1.00 13.61 -5.18
CA LEU A 96 -0.26 13.15 -4.00
C LEU A 96 0.62 14.25 -3.36
N ASP A 97 1.08 15.21 -4.15
CA ASP A 97 1.85 16.38 -3.75
C ASP A 97 1.00 17.52 -3.16
N GLU A 98 -0.31 17.52 -3.41
CA GLU A 98 -1.29 18.48 -2.87
C GLU A 98 -2.06 17.95 -1.65
N VAL A 99 -1.97 16.65 -1.37
CA VAL A 99 -2.69 16.01 -0.27
C VAL A 99 -2.22 16.49 1.10
N ASP A 100 -3.17 16.79 1.98
CA ASP A 100 -2.91 16.87 3.41
C ASP A 100 -2.76 15.47 4.01
N LEU A 101 -1.53 15.12 4.38
CA LEU A 101 -1.19 13.86 5.04
C LEU A 101 -1.34 13.93 6.58
N GLY A 102 -2.02 14.95 7.10
CA GLY A 102 -2.40 15.13 8.50
C GLY A 102 -3.61 14.28 8.94
N GLY A 103 -3.79 14.13 10.26
CA GLY A 103 -4.91 13.38 10.86
C GLY A 103 -4.81 11.85 10.76
N ARG A 104 -5.85 11.15 11.23
CA ARG A 104 -6.08 9.73 10.91
C ARG A 104 -6.65 9.65 9.50
N ASP A 105 -6.24 8.62 8.75
CA ASP A 105 -6.86 8.33 7.46
C ASP A 105 -8.38 8.24 7.63
N VAL A 106 -9.14 8.96 6.81
CA VAL A 106 -10.60 8.76 6.74
C VAL A 106 -10.85 7.37 6.18
N THR A 107 -11.20 6.40 7.02
CA THR A 107 -11.45 5.01 6.61
C THR A 107 -12.67 4.97 5.69
N GLY A 108 -12.45 5.15 4.39
CA GLY A 108 -13.29 4.57 3.34
C GLY A 108 -13.15 3.05 3.39
N GLY A 109 -13.80 2.45 4.38
CA GLY A 109 -14.29 1.09 4.36
C GLY A 109 -15.81 1.21 4.38
N VAL A 110 -16.48 0.63 3.39
CA VAL A 110 -17.91 0.39 3.43
C VAL A 110 -18.20 -0.33 4.76
N VAL A 111 -19.07 0.26 5.59
CA VAL A 111 -19.69 -0.41 6.72
C VAL A 111 -20.78 -1.34 6.21
#